data_AF-A0A8T6FCF0-F1
#
_entry.id   AF-A0A8T6FCF0-F1
#
_cell.length_a   1.000
_cell.length_b   1.000
_cell.length_c   1.000
_cell.angle_alpha   90.00
_cell.angle_beta   90.00
_cell.angle_gamma   90.00
#
_symmetry.space_group_name_H-M   'P 1'
#
loop_
_entity.id
_entity.type
_entity.pdbx_description
1 polymer ?
#
loop_
_entity_poly.entity_id
_entity_poly.type
_entity_poly.pdbx_seq_one_letter_code
_entity_poly.pdbx_strand_id
1 'polypeptide(L)'
;MSLNIKNEETCRLVEELAHLTGESKTGAITVAIRQRLARERRALSVESRSHELSAIGQRCSSLLRDGPSATDHGDYLYGDSGLPE
;
A
#
# COMPACT_ATOMS: atom_id res chain seq x y z
N MET A 1 13.77 -11.33 -28.22
CA MET A 1 13.42 -9.93 -27.90
C MET A 1 14.67 -9.25 -27.37
N SER A 2 15.05 -8.08 -27.90
CA SER A 2 16.22 -7.32 -27.44
C SER A 2 15.80 -6.00 -26.81
N LEU A 3 16.34 -5.73 -25.61
CA LEU A 3 16.25 -4.42 -24.96
C LEU A 3 17.57 -3.70 -25.23
N ASN A 4 17.53 -2.58 -25.93
CA ASN A 4 18.73 -1.77 -26.21
C ASN A 4 18.75 -0.53 -25.33
N ILE A 5 19.74 -0.42 -24.46
CA ILE A 5 19.91 0.71 -23.55
C ILE A 5 21.11 1.54 -24.03
N LYS A 6 20.84 2.74 -24.56
CA LYS A 6 21.86 3.69 -25.04
C LYS A 6 22.15 4.77 -24.01
N ASN A 7 22.42 4.36 -22.77
CA ASN A 7 22.75 5.26 -21.68
C ASN A 7 23.97 4.69 -20.93
N GLU A 8 25.06 5.45 -20.93
CA GLU A 8 26.35 5.00 -20.37
C GLU A 8 26.27 4.75 -18.86
N GLU A 9 25.59 5.61 -18.12
CA GLU A 9 25.39 5.47 -16.67
C GLU A 9 24.65 4.16 -16.35
N THR A 10 23.58 3.88 -17.08
CA THR A 10 22.80 2.64 -16.90
C THR A 10 23.67 1.41 -17.18
N CYS A 11 24.48 1.45 -18.24
CA CYS A 11 25.41 0.37 -18.54
C CYS A 11 26.43 0.14 -17.41
N ARG A 12 26.98 1.21 -16.83
CA ARG A 12 27.91 1.13 -15.68
C ARG A 12 27.24 0.56 -14.43
N LEU A 13 26.04 1.02 -14.10
CA LEU A 13 25.27 0.51 -12.96
C LEU A 13 24.94 -0.98 -13.11
N VAL A 14 24.60 -1.42 -14.32
CA VAL A 14 24.34 -2.84 -14.61
C VAL A 14 25.61 -3.68 -14.47
N GLU A 15 26.75 -3.17 -14.92
CA GLU A 15 28.05 -3.82 -14.76
C GLU A 15 28.43 -3.97 -13.28
N GLU A 16 28.31 -2.90 -12.51
CA GLU A 16 28.60 -2.91 -11.09
C GLU A 16 27.67 -3.88 -10.34
N LEU A 17 26.37 -3.82 -10.61
CA LEU A 17 25.40 -4.72 -9.99
C LEU A 17 25.70 -6.20 -10.33
N ALA A 18 25.96 -6.50 -11.60
CA ALA A 18 26.30 -7.84 -12.05
C ALA A 18 27.59 -8.36 -11.39
N HIS A 19 28.60 -7.50 -11.26
CA HIS A 19 29.85 -7.85 -10.57
C HIS A 19 29.62 -8.12 -9.08
N LEU A 20 28.80 -7.30 -8.41
CA LEU A 20 28.51 -7.46 -6.98
C LEU A 20 27.68 -8.70 -6.68
N THR A 21 26.74 -9.06 -7.55
CA THR A 21 25.85 -10.21 -7.34
C THR A 21 26.38 -11.52 -7.94
N GLY A 22 27.40 -11.46 -8.80
CA GLY A 22 27.89 -12.61 -9.57
C GLY A 22 26.90 -13.07 -10.66
N GLU A 23 25.93 -12.23 -11.00
CA GLU A 23 24.93 -12.53 -12.03
C GLU A 23 25.36 -12.02 -13.41
N SER A 24 24.73 -12.52 -14.48
CA SER A 24 24.84 -11.87 -15.78
C SER A 24 24.16 -10.49 -15.77
N LYS A 25 24.60 -9.57 -16.64
CA LYS A 25 23.95 -8.26 -16.84
C LYS A 25 22.42 -8.39 -17.02
N THR A 26 21.99 -9.34 -17.84
CA THR A 26 20.57 -9.64 -18.07
C THR A 26 19.88 -10.14 -16.79
N GLY A 27 20.54 -11.00 -16.02
CA GLY A 27 20.05 -11.49 -14.73
C GLY A 27 19.84 -10.34 -13.74
N ALA A 28 20.88 -9.53 -13.54
CA ALA A 28 20.87 -8.36 -12.67
C ALA A 28 19.74 -7.38 -13.03
N ILE A 29 19.60 -7.05 -14.33
CA ILE A 29 18.50 -6.20 -14.82
C ILE A 29 17.14 -6.84 -14.52
N THR A 30 16.98 -8.13 -14.81
CA THR A 30 15.71 -8.83 -14.63
C THR A 30 15.28 -8.83 -13.16
N VAL A 31 16.22 -9.11 -12.25
CA VAL A 31 15.97 -9.10 -10.80
C VAL A 31 15.63 -7.69 -10.33
N ALA A 32 16.42 -6.68 -10.71
CA ALA A 32 16.18 -5.29 -10.33
C ALA A 32 14.79 -4.79 -10.78
N ILE A 33 14.42 -5.06 -12.03
CA ILE A 33 13.10 -4.69 -12.58
C ILE A 33 11.98 -5.41 -11.83
N ARG A 34 12.11 -6.72 -11.57
CA ARG A 34 11.10 -7.48 -10.80
C ARG A 34 10.90 -6.91 -9.40
N GLN A 35 12.00 -6.59 -8.71
CA GLN A 35 11.93 -5.99 -7.38
C GLN A 35 11.26 -4.62 -7.40
N ARG A 36 11.60 -3.75 -8.36
CA ARG A 36 10.96 -2.44 -8.49
C ARG A 36 9.47 -2.56 -8.80
N LEU A 37 9.09 -3.42 -9.76
CA LEU A 37 7.69 -3.68 -10.08
C LEU A 37 6.91 -4.23 -8.88
N ALA A 38 7.51 -5.13 -8.09
CA ALA A 38 6.87 -5.66 -6.89
C ALA A 38 6.68 -4.59 -5.80
N ARG A 39 7.58 -3.60 -5.70
CA ARG A 39 7.40 -2.45 -4.79
C ARG A 39 6.27 -1.54 -5.28
N GLU A 40 6.26 -1.17 -6.56
CA GLU A 40 5.22 -0.31 -7.13
C GLU A 40 3.83 -0.94 -7.05
N ARG A 41 3.70 -2.24 -7.40
CA ARG A 41 2.42 -2.96 -7.30
C ARG A 41 1.90 -3.02 -5.86
N ARG A 42 2.78 -3.20 -4.88
CA ARG A 42 2.39 -3.17 -3.45
C ARG A 42 1.93 -1.79 -3.03
N ALA A 43 2.65 -0.73 -3.43
CA ALA A 43 2.25 0.64 -3.12
C ALA A 43 0.85 0.96 -3.68
N LEU A 44 0.63 0.66 -4.97
CA LEU A 44 -0.67 0.84 -5.62
C LEU A 44 -1.79 0.02 -4.96
N SER A 45 -1.51 -1.21 -4.54
CA SER A 45 -2.49 -2.05 -3.86
C SER A 45 -2.86 -1.51 -2.47
N VAL A 46 -1.88 -1.01 -1.71
CA VAL A 46 -2.13 -0.39 -0.40
C VAL A 46 -2.94 0.89 -0.56
N GLU A 47 -2.57 1.75 -1.52
CA GLU A 47 -3.31 2.97 -1.83
C GLU A 47 -4.73 2.67 -2.26
N SER A 48 -4.93 1.72 -3.19
CA SER A 48 -6.24 1.28 -3.64
C SER A 48 -7.09 0.73 -2.49
N ARG A 49 -6.51 -0.07 -1.59
CA ARG A 49 -7.22 -0.63 -0.43
C ARG A 49 -7.58 0.45 0.58
N SER A 50 -6.68 1.40 0.84
CA SER A 50 -6.96 2.54 1.72
C SER A 50 -8.08 3.42 1.16
N HIS A 51 -8.07 3.65 -0.16
CA HIS A 51 -9.11 4.40 -0.83
C HIS A 51 -10.47 3.67 -0.77
N GLU A 52 -10.48 2.35 -0.98
CA GLU A 52 -11.69 1.54 -0.85
C GLU A 52 -12.26 1.56 0.58
N LEU A 53 -11.41 1.41 1.60
CA LEU A 53 -11.82 1.49 3.00
C LEU A 53 -12.37 2.88 3.36
N SER A 54 -11.72 3.95 2.89
CA SER A 54 -12.20 5.32 3.08
C SER A 54 -13.55 5.53 2.41
N ALA A 55 -13.72 5.04 1.19
CA ALA A 55 -14.99 5.11 0.47
C ALA A 55 -16.11 4.31 1.19
N ILE A 56 -15.80 3.15 1.76
CA ILE A 56 -16.75 2.40 2.61
C ILE A 56 -17.11 3.23 3.85
N GLY A 57 -16.12 3.77 4.56
CA GLY A 57 -16.31 4.60 5.75
C GLY A 57 -17.21 5.81 5.48
N GLN A 58 -16.97 6.54 4.39
CA GLN A 58 -17.79 7.68 3.97
C GLN A 58 -19.23 7.29 3.63
N ARG A 59 -19.43 6.15 2.96
CA ARG A 59 -20.78 5.63 2.71
C ARG A 59 -21.48 5.27 4.01
N CYS A 60 -20.82 4.54 4.90
CA CYS A 60 -21.37 4.20 6.21
C CYS A 60 -21.72 5.45 7.02
N SER A 61 -20.81 6.43 7.12
CA SER A 61 -21.06 7.67 7.87
C SER A 61 -22.22 8.46 7.29
N SER A 62 -22.39 8.50 5.97
CA SER A 62 -23.51 9.20 5.32
C SER A 62 -24.89 8.58 5.61
N LEU A 63 -24.92 7.29 5.99
CA LEU A 63 -26.15 6.56 6.33
C LEU A 63 -26.47 6.65 7.83
N LEU A 64 -25.50 7.00 8.66
CA LEU A 64 -25.73 7.29 10.07
C LEU A 64 -26.46 8.63 10.16
N ARG A 65 -27.69 8.61 10.67
CA ARG A 65 -28.45 9.83 10.98
C ARG A 65 -27.97 10.38 12.32
N ASP A 66 -28.02 11.70 12.49
CA ASP A 66 -27.95 12.31 13.81
C ASP A 66 -29.17 11.84 14.62
N GLY A 67 -28.91 11.05 15.65
CA GLY A 67 -29.90 10.38 16.49
C GLY A 67 -29.22 9.52 17.55
N PRO A 68 -29.96 8.95 18.52
CA PRO A 68 -29.40 8.33 19.73
C PRO A 68 -28.42 7.16 19.47
N SER A 69 -28.36 6.60 18.25
CA SER A 69 -27.34 5.64 17.83
C SER A 69 -25.95 6.26 17.57
N ALA A 70 -25.86 7.58 17.49
CA ALA A 70 -24.63 8.37 17.36
C ALA A 70 -24.14 8.92 18.72
N THR A 71 -24.88 8.65 19.80
CA THR A 71 -24.49 8.97 21.18
C THR A 71 -23.53 7.90 21.69
N ASP A 72 -22.57 8.31 22.53
CA ASP A 72 -21.72 7.36 23.25
C ASP A 72 -22.60 6.38 24.01
N HIS A 73 -22.53 5.10 23.65
CA HIS A 73 -23.42 4.07 24.17
C HIS A 73 -23.20 3.89 25.67
N GLY A 74 -22.02 4.33 26.17
CA GLY A 74 -21.71 4.43 27.58
C GLY A 74 -22.79 5.16 28.35
N ASP A 75 -23.14 6.37 27.92
CA ASP A 75 -24.08 7.24 28.64
C ASP A 75 -25.55 6.79 28.53
N TYR A 76 -25.88 5.95 27.55
CA TYR A 76 -27.26 5.47 27.34
C TYR A 76 -27.52 4.08 27.95
N LEU A 77 -26.49 3.24 28.08
CA LEU A 77 -26.62 1.86 28.55
C LEU A 77 -26.07 1.66 29.97
N TYR A 78 -25.25 2.58 30.46
CA TYR A 78 -24.63 2.48 31.78
C TYR A 78 -24.86 3.77 32.56
N GLY A 79 -25.38 3.65 33.79
CA GLY A 79 -25.46 4.79 34.70
C GLY A 79 -24.07 5.21 35.22
N ASP A 80 -24.01 6.27 36.02
CA ASP A 80 -22.74 6.83 36.58
C ASP A 80 -21.89 5.82 37.38
N SER A 81 -22.47 4.69 37.80
CA SER A 81 -21.77 3.59 38.46
C SER A 81 -21.08 2.60 37.50
N GLY A 82 -21.27 2.75 36.18
CA GLY A 82 -20.74 1.87 35.15
C GLY A 82 -21.45 0.52 35.02
N LEU A 83 -22.62 0.35 35.65
CA LEU A 83 -23.44 -0.85 35.57
C LEU A 83 -24.61 -0.66 34.58
N PRO A 84 -25.03 -1.73 33.87
CA PRO A 84 -26.21 -1.67 33.01
C PRO A 84 -27.47 -1.35 33.80
N GLU A 85 -28.31 -0.45 33.29
CA GLU A 85 -29.70 -0.28 33.75
C GLU A 85 -30.70 -1.13 32.96
#